data_AF-A0A389MHI5-F1
#
_entry.id   AF-A0A389MHI5-F1
#
_cell.length_a   1.000
_cell.length_b   1.000
_cell.length_c   1.000
_cell.angle_alpha   90.00
_cell.angle_beta   90.00
_cell.angle_gamma   90.00
#
_symmetry.space_group_name_H-M   'P 1'
#
loop_
_entity.id
_entity.type
_entity.pdbx_description
1 polymer ?
#
loop_
_entity_poly.entity_id
_entity_poly.type
_entity_poly.pdbx_seq_one_letter_code
_entity_poly.pdbx_strand_id
1 'polypeptide(L)'
;MLGVYEQRNVAAVVELFEFIYRRSIQKYSVLRASLAMPDPLRTRYRQALNELMQFVVIYGRKLEDAFSEVIVDAADLAALCAIANTELNYLEPYNCARYNLPRGITQRWIDAGRHR
;
A
#
# COMPACT_ATOMS: atom_id res chain seq x y z
N MET A 1 7.57 -0.91 39.96
CA MET A 1 8.48 -1.49 38.94
C MET A 1 9.62 -2.36 39.51
N LEU A 2 9.79 -2.53 40.83
CA LEU A 2 10.87 -3.36 41.40
C LEU A 2 10.72 -4.87 41.14
N GLY A 3 9.48 -5.40 41.09
CA GLY A 3 9.25 -6.85 40.99
C GLY A 3 9.72 -7.53 39.70
N VAL A 4 9.86 -6.78 38.59
CA VAL A 4 10.29 -7.34 37.29
C VAL A 4 11.81 -7.51 37.25
N TYR A 5 12.54 -6.55 37.81
CA TYR A 5 14.00 -6.53 37.80
C TYR A 5 14.62 -7.40 38.89
N GLU A 6 13.98 -7.50 40.06
CA GLU A 6 14.57 -8.23 41.19
C GLU A 6 14.17 -9.72 41.26
N GLN A 7 12.99 -10.09 40.74
CA GLN A 7 12.49 -11.47 40.83
C GLN A 7 12.51 -12.23 39.49
N ARG A 8 12.91 -11.58 38.38
CA ARG A 8 12.80 -12.12 37.00
C ARG A 8 11.40 -12.63 36.64
N ASN A 9 10.36 -12.15 37.32
CA ASN A 9 9.00 -12.60 37.08
C ASN A 9 8.36 -11.80 35.94
N VAL A 10 8.40 -12.37 34.74
CA VAL A 10 7.89 -11.76 33.50
C VAL A 10 6.36 -11.78 33.44
N ALA A 11 5.68 -12.57 34.29
CA ALA A 11 4.23 -12.75 34.25
C ALA A 11 3.45 -11.42 34.38
N ALA A 12 3.87 -10.56 35.32
CA ALA A 12 3.24 -9.26 35.54
C ALA A 12 3.36 -8.32 34.32
N VAL A 13 4.43 -8.44 33.55
CA VAL A 13 4.63 -7.64 32.32
C VAL A 13 3.79 -8.19 31.18
N VAL A 14 3.70 -9.52 31.07
CA VAL A 14 2.87 -10.17 30.05
C VAL A 14 1.40 -9.83 30.25
N GLU A 15 0.90 -9.91 31.48
CA GLU A 15 -0.50 -9.56 31.79
C GLU A 15 -0.80 -8.10 31.47
N LEU A 16 0.09 -7.19 31.85
CA LEU A 16 -0.07 -5.76 31.54
C LEU A 16 -0.03 -5.51 30.03
N PHE A 17 0.93 -6.12 29.33
CA PHE A 17 1.03 -6.01 27.88
C PHE A 17 -0.22 -6.54 27.19
N GLU A 18 -0.68 -7.74 27.58
CA GLU A 18 -1.88 -8.35 27.01
C GLU A 18 -3.12 -7.47 27.24
N PHE A 19 -3.29 -6.94 28.46
CA PHE A 19 -4.40 -6.06 28.81
C PHE A 19 -4.42 -4.78 27.94
N ILE A 20 -3.27 -4.10 27.84
CA ILE A 20 -3.16 -2.86 27.04
C ILE A 20 -3.29 -3.16 25.55
N TYR A 21 -2.67 -4.23 25.06
CA TYR A 21 -2.72 -4.64 23.66
C TYR A 21 -4.16 -4.97 23.25
N ARG A 22 -4.89 -5.78 24.03
CA ARG A 22 -6.29 -6.17 23.75
C ARG A 22 -7.21 -4.95 23.64
N ARG A 23 -7.03 -3.96 24.52
CA ARG A 23 -7.76 -2.68 24.46
C ARG A 23 -7.37 -1.86 23.22
N SER A 24 -6.09 -1.81 22.87
CA SER A 24 -5.61 -1.07 21.70
C SER A 24 -6.15 -1.64 20.38
N ILE A 25 -6.34 -2.96 20.29
CA ILE A 25 -6.81 -3.63 19.08
C ILE A 25 -8.34 -3.73 18.97
N GLN A 26 -9.08 -3.35 20.01
CA GLN A 26 -10.54 -3.49 20.07
C GLN A 26 -11.25 -2.73 18.95
N LYS A 27 -10.68 -1.61 18.47
CA LYS A 27 -11.19 -0.86 17.31
C LYS A 27 -11.07 -1.65 15.99
N TYR A 28 -10.10 -2.54 15.87
CA TYR A 28 -9.84 -3.30 14.64
C TYR A 28 -10.67 -4.59 14.53
N SER A 29 -11.22 -5.11 15.63
CA SER A 29 -12.07 -6.32 15.58
C SER A 29 -13.36 -6.08 14.78
N VAL A 30 -13.95 -4.88 14.89
CA VAL A 30 -15.14 -4.46 14.15
C VAL A 30 -14.79 -4.13 12.69
N LEU A 31 -13.60 -3.59 12.43
CA LEU A 31 -13.13 -3.28 11.07
C LEU A 31 -12.82 -4.53 10.23
N ARG A 32 -12.53 -5.67 10.86
CA ARG A 32 -12.14 -6.89 10.12
C ARG A 32 -13.25 -7.44 9.23
N ALA A 33 -14.52 -7.25 9.60
CA ALA A 33 -15.67 -7.65 8.79
C ALA A 33 -16.05 -6.62 7.70
N SER A 34 -15.59 -5.37 7.83
CA SER A 34 -15.82 -4.30 6.84
C SER A 34 -14.62 -4.03 5.93
N LEU A 35 -13.47 -4.68 6.18
CA LEU A 35 -12.37 -4.74 5.23
C LEU A 35 -12.85 -5.53 4.02
N ALA A 36 -13.36 -4.81 3.01
CA ALA A 36 -13.65 -5.35 1.70
C ALA A 36 -12.47 -6.20 1.25
N MET A 37 -12.74 -7.41 0.74
CA MET A 37 -11.69 -8.26 0.18
C MET A 37 -10.84 -7.43 -0.79
N PRO A 38 -9.51 -7.56 -0.77
CA PRO A 38 -8.67 -6.84 -1.72
C PRO A 38 -9.21 -7.13 -3.12
N ASP A 39 -9.45 -6.08 -3.89
CA ASP A 39 -9.95 -6.18 -5.26
C ASP A 39 -9.17 -7.29 -6.01
N PRO A 40 -9.85 -8.31 -6.55
CA PRO A 40 -9.19 -9.46 -7.16
C PRO A 40 -8.27 -9.05 -8.30
N LEU A 41 -8.59 -7.98 -9.04
CA LEU A 41 -7.71 -7.45 -10.09
C LEU A 41 -6.43 -6.86 -9.51
N ARG A 42 -6.50 -6.16 -8.37
CA ARG A 42 -5.30 -5.63 -7.68
C ARG A 42 -4.39 -6.74 -7.20
N THR A 43 -4.97 -7.88 -6.83
CA THR A 43 -4.21 -9.05 -6.38
C THR A 43 -3.58 -9.77 -7.57
N ARG A 44 -4.37 -10.02 -8.63
CA ARG A 44 -3.95 -10.71 -9.86
C ARG A 44 -2.86 -9.94 -10.61
N TYR A 45 -3.04 -8.64 -10.78
CA TYR A 45 -2.15 -7.77 -11.57
C TYR A 45 -1.26 -6.89 -10.70
N ARG A 46 -0.92 -7.33 -9.48
CA ARG A 46 -0.09 -6.54 -8.56
C ARG A 46 1.25 -6.12 -9.17
N GLN A 47 1.91 -7.03 -9.88
CA GLN A 47 3.19 -6.76 -10.54
C GLN A 47 3.02 -5.79 -11.70
N ALA A 48 2.09 -6.08 -12.60
CA ALA A 48 1.69 -5.23 -13.71
C ALA A 48 1.38 -3.79 -13.25
N LEU A 49 0.60 -3.64 -12.18
CA LEU A 49 0.28 -2.34 -11.60
C LEU A 49 1.53 -1.63 -11.07
N ASN A 50 2.45 -2.35 -10.43
CA ASN A 50 3.71 -1.78 -9.96
C ASN A 50 4.57 -1.25 -11.12
N GLU A 51 4.70 -2.03 -12.19
CA GLU A 51 5.44 -1.65 -13.40
C GLU A 51 4.82 -0.42 -14.08
N LEU A 52 3.48 -0.39 -14.25
CA LEU A 52 2.77 0.77 -14.79
C LEU A 52 3.05 2.05 -13.98
N MET A 53 3.02 1.96 -12.65
CA MET A 53 3.30 3.10 -11.78
C MET A 53 4.75 3.58 -11.93
N GLN A 54 5.71 2.67 -12.12
CA GLN A 54 7.10 3.02 -12.40
C GLN A 54 7.27 3.66 -13.77
N PHE A 55 6.63 3.15 -14.82
CA PHE A 55 6.66 3.74 -16.17
C PHE A 55 6.17 5.18 -16.19
N VAL A 56 5.09 5.48 -15.47
CA VAL A 56 4.54 6.85 -15.40
C VAL A 56 5.42 7.75 -14.53
N VAL A 57 5.77 7.31 -13.31
CA VAL A 57 6.39 8.21 -12.32
C VAL A 57 7.90 8.37 -12.51
N ILE A 58 8.61 7.31 -12.90
CA ILE A 58 10.07 7.34 -13.09
C ILE A 58 10.41 7.76 -14.52
N TYR A 59 9.72 7.18 -15.50
CA TYR A 59 10.07 7.36 -16.92
C TYR A 59 9.20 8.40 -17.64
N GLY A 60 8.18 8.97 -16.98
CA GLY A 60 7.34 10.02 -17.54
C GLY A 60 6.52 9.57 -18.75
N ARG A 61 6.30 8.25 -18.92
CA ARG A 61 5.51 7.73 -20.04
C ARG A 61 4.02 7.94 -19.80
N LYS A 62 3.27 8.00 -20.90
CA LYS A 62 1.83 7.93 -20.81
C LYS A 62 1.39 6.55 -20.37
N LEU A 63 0.33 6.50 -19.57
CA LEU A 63 -0.22 5.26 -19.03
C LEU A 63 -0.72 4.33 -20.14
N GLU A 64 -1.26 4.90 -21.23
CA GLU A 64 -1.69 4.17 -22.44
C GLU A 64 -0.51 3.45 -23.11
N ASP A 65 0.63 4.12 -23.24
CA ASP A 65 1.84 3.54 -23.84
C ASP A 65 2.44 2.46 -22.93
N ALA A 66 2.39 2.66 -21.61
CA ALA A 66 2.93 1.73 -20.63
C ALA A 66 2.20 0.37 -20.61
N PHE A 67 0.93 0.31 -21.03
CA PHE A 67 0.19 -0.95 -21.15
C PHE A 67 0.76 -1.90 -22.21
N SER A 68 1.48 -1.38 -23.20
CA SER A 68 2.11 -2.24 -24.22
C SER A 68 3.29 -3.06 -23.67
N GLU A 69 3.86 -2.65 -22.53
CA GLU A 69 5.02 -3.29 -21.89
C GLU A 69 4.60 -4.37 -20.87
N VAL A 70 3.30 -4.49 -20.58
CA VAL A 70 2.78 -5.31 -19.49
C VAL A 70 1.80 -6.35 -20.00
N ILE A 71 1.93 -7.60 -19.51
CA ILE A 71 1.05 -8.70 -19.91
C ILE A 71 -0.25 -8.64 -19.10
N VAL A 72 -1.34 -8.23 -19.76
CA VAL A 72 -2.69 -8.14 -19.19
C VAL A 72 -3.69 -8.73 -20.19
N ASP A 73 -4.73 -9.38 -19.67
CA ASP A 73 -5.83 -9.89 -20.50
C ASP A 73 -6.64 -8.70 -21.05
N ALA A 74 -7.06 -8.77 -22.32
CA ALA A 74 -7.81 -7.71 -22.98
C ALA A 74 -9.11 -7.37 -22.23
N ALA A 75 -9.73 -8.37 -21.58
CA ALA A 75 -10.92 -8.17 -20.75
C ALA A 75 -10.66 -7.31 -19.51
N ASP A 76 -9.45 -7.35 -18.96
CA ASP A 76 -9.10 -6.70 -17.69
C ASP A 76 -8.39 -5.34 -17.88
N LEU A 77 -7.98 -5.00 -19.11
CA LEU A 77 -7.26 -3.76 -19.42
C LEU A 77 -7.99 -2.50 -18.97
N ALA A 78 -9.29 -2.38 -19.29
CA ALA A 78 -10.07 -1.19 -18.95
C ALA A 78 -10.19 -1.00 -17.43
N ALA A 79 -10.42 -2.10 -16.70
CA ALA A 79 -10.52 -2.07 -15.24
C ALA A 79 -9.16 -1.75 -14.60
N LEU A 80 -8.08 -2.35 -15.09
CA LEU A 80 -6.73 -2.07 -14.59
C LEU A 80 -6.29 -0.63 -14.88
N CYS A 81 -6.66 -0.08 -16.03
CA CYS A 81 -6.44 1.34 -16.39
C CYS A 81 -7.16 2.28 -15.42
N ALA A 82 -8.42 1.99 -15.07
CA ALA A 82 -9.16 2.76 -14.07
C ALA A 82 -8.51 2.68 -12.68
N ILE A 83 -8.04 1.49 -12.28
CA ILE A 83 -7.31 1.29 -11.02
C ILE A 83 -6.00 2.11 -11.03
N ALA A 84 -5.17 1.97 -12.06
CA ALA A 84 -3.90 2.68 -12.16
C ALA A 84 -4.08 4.21 -12.14
N ASN A 85 -5.08 4.74 -12.85
CA ASN A 85 -5.42 6.16 -12.78
C ASN A 85 -5.84 6.61 -11.38
N THR A 86 -6.64 5.79 -10.71
CA THR A 86 -7.06 6.06 -9.32
C THR A 86 -5.85 6.09 -8.39
N GLU A 87 -4.96 5.11 -8.48
CA GLU A 87 -3.76 5.02 -7.65
C GLU A 87 -2.77 6.16 -7.94
N LEU A 88 -2.61 6.60 -9.20
CA LEU A 88 -1.80 7.77 -9.55
C LEU A 88 -2.38 9.07 -8.97
N ASN A 89 -3.70 9.22 -8.92
CA ASN A 89 -4.34 10.40 -8.32
C ASN A 89 -4.11 10.46 -6.81
N TYR A 90 -4.12 9.31 -6.13
CA TYR A 90 -3.88 9.19 -4.69
C TYR A 90 -2.41 8.97 -4.32
N LEU A 91 -1.51 8.96 -5.31
CA LEU A 91 -0.10 8.72 -5.07
C LEU A 91 0.52 9.92 -4.34
N GLU A 92 1.16 9.61 -3.23
CA GLU A 92 1.76 10.57 -2.33
C GLU A 92 3.13 10.05 -1.84
N PRO A 93 4.04 10.94 -1.38
CA PRO A 93 5.37 10.55 -0.91
C PRO A 93 5.36 9.54 0.26
N TYR A 94 4.24 9.44 0.99
CA TYR A 94 4.08 8.52 2.12
C TYR A 94 3.58 7.12 1.73
N ASN A 95 2.99 6.94 0.54
CA ASN A 95 2.47 5.64 0.07
C ASN A 95 3.23 5.07 -1.14
N CYS A 96 4.18 5.83 -1.70
CA CYS A 96 4.94 5.48 -2.90
C CYS A 96 5.73 4.17 -2.81
N ALA A 97 6.15 3.76 -1.60
CA ALA A 97 6.86 2.51 -1.38
C ALA A 97 6.06 1.27 -1.79
N ARG A 98 4.71 1.36 -1.85
CA ARG A 98 3.84 0.29 -2.35
C ARG A 98 4.16 -0.13 -3.79
N TYR A 99 4.69 0.81 -4.58
CA TYR A 99 5.03 0.65 -5.99
C TYR A 99 6.54 0.71 -6.23
N ASN A 100 7.35 0.44 -5.19
CA ASN A 100 8.82 0.53 -5.25
C ASN A 100 9.34 1.87 -5.77
N LEU A 101 8.58 2.96 -5.58
CA LEU A 101 8.95 4.29 -6.04
C LEU A 101 9.79 5.02 -4.98
N PRO A 102 10.94 5.60 -5.34
CA PRO A 102 11.70 6.45 -4.44
C PRO A 102 10.92 7.73 -4.11
N ARG A 103 10.84 8.07 -2.82
CA ARG A 103 10.10 9.24 -2.34
C ARG A 103 10.47 10.54 -3.07
N GLY A 104 11.76 10.78 -3.32
CA GLY A 104 12.23 11.99 -3.99
C GLY A 104 11.78 12.10 -5.46
N ILE A 105 11.71 10.96 -6.17
CA ILE A 105 11.21 10.93 -7.56
C ILE A 105 9.71 11.18 -7.57
N THR A 106 8.97 10.51 -6.68
CA THR A 106 7.52 10.73 -6.55
C THR A 106 7.18 12.18 -6.23
N GLN A 107 7.91 12.82 -5.31
CA GLN A 107 7.69 14.23 -5.01
C GLN A 107 7.89 15.12 -6.24
N ARG A 108 9.00 14.93 -6.96
CA ARG A 108 9.27 15.71 -8.19
C ARG A 108 8.18 15.53 -9.24
N TRP A 109 7.67 14.31 -9.42
CA TRP A 109 6.58 14.03 -10.35
C TRP A 109 5.26 14.69 -9.93
N ILE A 110 4.96 14.73 -8.63
CA ILE A 110 3.80 15.46 -8.07
C ILE A 110 3.96 16.96 -8.31
N ASP A 111 5.14 17.51 -8.01
CA ASP A 111 5.44 18.94 -8.18
C ASP A 111 5.38 19.37 -9.66
N ALA A 112 5.69 18.46 -10.59
CA ALA A 112 5.53 18.67 -12.04
C ALA A 112 4.06 18.64 -12.51
N GLY A 113 3.11 18.30 -11.64
CA GLY A 113 1.68 18.30 -11.98
C GLY A 113 1.10 16.95 -12.39
N ARG A 114 1.75 15.83 -12.00
CA ARG A 114 1.24 14.46 -12.19
C ARG A 114 0.96 14.07 -13.65
N HIS A 115 1.93 14.31 -14.54
CA HIS A 115 1.82 13.92 -15.94
C HIS A 115 1.67 12.39 -16.10
N ARG A 116 0.71 11.96 -16.91
CA ARG A 116 0.30 10.57 -17.14
C ARG A 116 -0.17 10.33 -18.56
#